data_AF-A0A8T1SDQ0-F1
#
_entry.id   AF-A0A8T1SDQ0-F1
#
_cell.length_a   1.000
_cell.length_b   1.000
_cell.length_c   1.000
_cell.angle_alpha   90.00
_cell.angle_beta   90.00
_cell.angle_gamma   90.00
#
_symmetry.space_group_name_H-M   'P 1'
#
loop_
_entity.id
_entity.type
_entity.pdbx_description
1 polymer ?
#
loop_
_entity_poly.entity_id
_entity_poly.type
_entity_poly.pdbx_seq_one_letter_code
_entity_poly.pdbx_strand_id
1 'polypeptide(L)'
;PSSGPGAAPLRVPCAEHWPGRVMFTALFTALAGLLLLPLLLHLACPYLFRDLRFFLKVARVSHRARSYAARSPPRTILELFTERARRAPRKPLVLFREEVHTYEQVDKRSSQVARALREHAGLQQGDCLALFMGNEPAYIWIWLGLAKLGCAMACLNYHIRAKSLLHCFQCSGAKVLLAAPELKAAVEEILPALKEENVRVVYLSRTSDTEGVDSFVDKME
;
A
#
# COMPACT_ATOMS: atom_id res chain seq x y z
N PRO A 1 8.15 -4.45 -111.24
CA PRO A 1 6.78 -5.03 -111.20
C PRO A 1 5.95 -4.38 -110.08
N SER A 2 4.96 -3.56 -110.48
CA SER A 2 3.62 -3.31 -109.89
C SER A 2 3.41 -3.54 -108.38
N SER A 3 2.70 -2.73 -107.59
CA SER A 3 1.53 -1.87 -107.82
C SER A 3 1.19 -1.13 -106.51
N GLY A 4 0.44 -0.03 -106.61
CA GLY A 4 0.24 0.98 -105.56
C GLY A 4 -0.75 0.67 -104.40
N PRO A 5 -0.98 1.65 -103.51
CA PRO A 5 -1.78 1.51 -102.28
C PRO A 5 -3.23 2.00 -102.44
N GLY A 6 -4.13 1.55 -101.56
CA GLY A 6 -5.52 1.99 -101.51
C GLY A 6 -6.05 2.23 -100.09
N ALA A 7 -6.78 3.35 -99.97
CA ALA A 7 -7.79 3.73 -98.95
C ALA A 7 -7.25 4.03 -97.52
N ALA A 8 -7.85 4.87 -96.66
CA ALA A 8 -9.20 5.45 -96.53
C ALA A 8 -9.16 6.66 -95.54
N PRO A 9 -10.24 7.45 -95.35
CA PRO A 9 -10.22 8.77 -94.71
C PRO A 9 -10.39 8.76 -93.17
N LEU A 10 -9.91 9.84 -92.53
CA LEU A 10 -9.91 10.07 -91.08
C LEU A 10 -11.30 10.45 -90.53
N ARG A 11 -11.74 9.75 -89.47
CA ARG A 11 -12.80 10.18 -88.54
C ARG A 11 -12.17 10.73 -87.25
N VAL A 12 -12.70 11.85 -86.76
CA VAL A 12 -12.31 12.47 -85.49
C VAL A 12 -13.01 11.72 -84.33
N PRO A 13 -12.32 11.30 -83.26
CA PRO A 13 -12.95 10.58 -82.16
C PRO A 13 -13.49 11.52 -81.07
N CYS A 14 -14.68 11.17 -80.59
CA CYS A 14 -15.39 11.74 -79.45
C CYS A 14 -14.85 11.14 -78.13
N ALA A 15 -14.83 11.93 -77.07
CA ALA A 15 -14.16 11.62 -75.79
C ALA A 15 -14.82 10.49 -74.99
N GLU A 16 -14.05 9.46 -74.62
CA GLU A 16 -14.46 8.35 -73.75
C GLU A 16 -14.16 8.62 -72.25
N HIS A 17 -15.14 8.30 -71.39
CA HIS A 17 -15.09 8.38 -69.92
C HIS A 17 -14.40 7.13 -69.31
N TRP A 18 -13.36 7.33 -68.48
CA TRP A 18 -12.54 6.25 -67.89
C TRP A 18 -12.97 5.83 -66.46
N PRO A 19 -13.24 4.53 -66.17
CA PRO A 19 -13.68 4.02 -64.86
C PRO A 19 -12.61 4.02 -63.77
N GLY A 20 -11.32 4.15 -64.11
CA GLY A 20 -10.23 4.23 -63.13
C GLY A 20 -10.30 5.47 -62.23
N ARG A 21 -10.87 6.59 -62.71
CA ARG A 21 -10.88 7.86 -61.96
C ARG A 21 -11.70 7.79 -60.67
N VAL A 22 -12.79 7.02 -60.65
CA VAL A 22 -13.70 6.93 -59.50
C VAL A 22 -13.09 6.13 -58.34
N MET A 23 -12.30 5.10 -58.66
CA MET A 23 -11.61 4.31 -57.63
C MET A 23 -10.49 5.12 -56.96
N PHE A 24 -9.75 5.91 -57.75
CA PHE A 24 -8.72 6.80 -57.19
C PHE A 24 -9.34 7.88 -56.30
N THR A 25 -10.42 8.55 -56.72
CA THR A 25 -11.06 9.58 -55.89
C THR A 25 -11.61 9.03 -54.59
N ALA A 26 -12.22 7.83 -54.61
CA ALA A 26 -12.69 7.16 -53.39
C ALA A 26 -11.55 6.81 -52.43
N LEU A 27 -10.40 6.36 -52.97
CA LEU A 27 -9.21 6.08 -52.16
C LEU A 27 -8.64 7.36 -51.54
N PHE A 28 -8.56 8.44 -52.32
CA PHE A 28 -8.06 9.74 -51.86
C PHE A 28 -8.95 10.38 -50.78
N THR A 29 -10.28 10.30 -50.91
CA THR A 29 -11.20 10.82 -49.89
C THR A 29 -11.17 9.99 -48.61
N ALA A 30 -11.05 8.66 -48.72
CA ALA A 30 -10.86 7.80 -47.56
C ALA A 30 -9.54 8.12 -46.84
N LEU A 31 -8.45 8.32 -47.59
CA LEU A 31 -7.14 8.67 -47.03
C LEU A 31 -7.16 10.06 -46.36
N ALA A 32 -7.79 11.04 -46.99
CA ALA A 32 -7.95 12.39 -46.45
C ALA A 32 -8.81 12.40 -45.17
N GLY A 33 -9.90 11.62 -45.15
CA GLY A 33 -10.72 11.43 -43.95
C GLY A 33 -9.93 10.78 -42.81
N LEU A 34 -9.13 9.76 -43.10
CA LEU A 34 -8.26 9.09 -42.12
C LEU A 34 -7.20 10.05 -41.54
N LEU A 35 -6.68 10.95 -42.37
CA LEU A 35 -5.69 11.97 -41.96
C LEU A 35 -6.31 13.12 -41.15
N LEU A 36 -7.56 13.50 -41.43
CA LEU A 36 -8.28 14.55 -40.70
C LEU A 36 -8.94 14.05 -39.40
N LEU A 37 -9.21 12.75 -39.29
CA LEU A 37 -9.84 12.14 -38.13
C LEU A 37 -9.13 12.45 -36.80
N PRO A 38 -7.79 12.39 -36.66
CA PRO A 38 -7.11 12.74 -35.41
C PRO A 38 -7.29 14.21 -35.03
N LEU A 39 -7.35 15.11 -36.03
CA LEU A 39 -7.59 16.54 -35.82
C LEU A 39 -9.03 16.78 -35.33
N LEU A 40 -10.01 16.13 -35.97
CA LEU A 40 -11.42 16.19 -35.55
C LEU A 40 -11.62 15.59 -34.16
N LEU A 41 -10.97 14.47 -33.85
CA LEU A 41 -10.99 13.87 -32.51
C LEU A 41 -10.32 14.76 -31.46
N HIS A 42 -9.25 15.48 -31.82
CA HIS A 42 -8.61 16.44 -30.92
C HIS A 42 -9.51 17.66 -30.68
N LEU A 43 -10.23 18.12 -31.70
CA LEU A 43 -11.19 19.23 -31.57
C LEU A 43 -12.42 18.85 -30.75
N ALA A 44 -12.98 17.66 -30.98
CA ALA A 44 -14.16 17.18 -30.26
C ALA A 44 -13.84 16.66 -28.85
N CYS A 45 -12.65 16.07 -28.66
CA CYS A 45 -12.21 15.45 -27.40
C CYS A 45 -10.72 15.75 -27.15
N PRO A 46 -10.37 16.96 -26.67
CA PRO A 46 -8.98 17.39 -26.54
C PRO A 46 -8.12 16.54 -25.60
N TYR A 47 -8.75 15.79 -24.68
CA TYR A 47 -8.06 14.94 -23.72
C TYR A 47 -7.96 13.46 -24.13
N LEU A 48 -8.62 13.03 -25.20
CA LEU A 48 -8.73 11.61 -25.57
C LEU A 48 -7.37 10.91 -25.68
N PHE A 49 -6.40 11.56 -26.33
CA PHE A 49 -5.05 11.00 -26.47
C PHE A 49 -4.26 11.01 -25.16
N ARG A 50 -4.50 11.99 -24.29
CA ARG A 50 -3.88 12.06 -22.95
C ARG A 50 -4.42 10.94 -22.07
N ASP A 51 -5.73 10.73 -22.10
CA ASP A 51 -6.41 9.69 -21.35
C ASP A 51 -6.02 8.30 -21.87
N LEU A 52 -5.99 8.09 -23.19
CA LEU A 52 -5.54 6.83 -23.78
C LEU A 52 -4.09 6.52 -23.38
N ARG A 53 -3.18 7.51 -23.41
CA ARG A 53 -1.81 7.34 -22.92
C ARG A 53 -1.77 7.01 -21.43
N PHE A 54 -2.61 7.65 -20.61
CA PHE A 54 -2.74 7.35 -19.19
C PHE A 54 -3.22 5.91 -18.96
N PHE A 55 -4.31 5.50 -19.60
CA PHE A 55 -4.84 4.14 -19.50
C PHE A 55 -3.85 3.09 -19.99
N LEU A 56 -3.14 3.34 -21.10
CA LEU A 56 -2.08 2.44 -21.57
C LEU A 56 -0.92 2.36 -20.56
N LYS A 57 -0.54 3.47 -19.93
CA LYS A 57 0.48 3.49 -18.87
C LYS A 57 0.02 2.70 -17.66
N VAL A 58 -1.20 2.92 -17.19
CA VAL A 58 -1.83 2.18 -16.07
C VAL A 58 -1.90 0.70 -16.41
N ALA A 59 -2.38 0.32 -17.60
CA ALA A 59 -2.47 -1.07 -18.03
C ALA A 59 -1.09 -1.76 -18.04
N ARG A 60 -0.04 -1.09 -18.57
CA ARG A 60 1.33 -1.62 -18.52
C ARG A 60 1.87 -1.75 -17.11
N VAL A 61 1.64 -0.75 -16.25
CA VAL A 61 2.09 -0.77 -14.84
C VAL A 61 1.36 -1.87 -14.08
N SER A 62 0.03 -1.97 -14.21
CA SER A 62 -0.79 -3.02 -13.60
C SER A 62 -0.39 -4.41 -14.09
N HIS A 63 -0.14 -4.58 -15.40
CA HIS A 63 0.33 -5.86 -15.94
C HIS A 63 1.72 -6.23 -15.40
N ARG A 64 2.65 -5.26 -15.32
CA ARG A 64 3.96 -5.47 -14.69
C ARG A 64 3.81 -5.82 -13.21
N ALA A 65 3.04 -5.05 -12.45
CA ALA A 65 2.84 -5.28 -11.02
C ALA A 65 2.24 -6.68 -10.75
N ARG A 66 1.23 -7.10 -11.52
CA ARG A 66 0.67 -8.46 -11.46
C ARG A 66 1.70 -9.53 -11.82
N SER A 67 2.47 -9.30 -12.89
CA SER A 67 3.53 -10.22 -13.30
C SER A 67 4.64 -10.37 -12.24
N TYR A 68 5.01 -9.27 -11.58
CA TYR A 68 5.96 -9.28 -10.47
C TYR A 68 5.39 -9.99 -9.25
N ALA A 69 4.16 -9.68 -8.84
CA ALA A 69 3.50 -10.34 -7.71
C ALA A 69 3.32 -11.84 -7.94
N ALA A 70 3.08 -12.28 -9.18
CA ALA A 70 2.98 -13.70 -9.53
C ALA A 70 4.35 -14.42 -9.49
N ARG A 71 5.45 -13.73 -9.80
CA ARG A 71 6.82 -14.29 -9.78
C ARG A 71 7.44 -14.26 -8.39
N SER A 72 7.06 -13.29 -7.56
CA SER A 72 7.61 -13.09 -6.22
C SER A 72 6.51 -12.50 -5.36
N PRO A 73 5.85 -13.30 -4.50
CA PRO A 73 4.84 -12.76 -3.61
C PRO A 73 5.47 -11.66 -2.73
N PRO A 74 4.75 -10.56 -2.47
CA PRO A 74 5.27 -9.48 -1.65
C PRO A 74 5.59 -10.02 -0.26
N ARG A 75 6.84 -9.85 0.16
CA ARG A 75 7.27 -10.30 1.49
C ARG A 75 6.92 -9.27 2.53
N THR A 76 6.45 -9.72 3.69
CA THR A 76 6.20 -8.82 4.82
C THR A 76 7.49 -8.48 5.54
N ILE A 77 7.53 -7.36 6.27
CA ILE A 77 8.67 -7.03 7.13
C ILE A 77 8.91 -8.15 8.16
N LEU A 78 7.84 -8.76 8.68
CA LEU A 78 7.92 -9.86 9.61
C LEU A 78 8.61 -11.09 9.00
N GLU A 79 8.29 -11.45 7.76
CA GLU A 79 8.93 -12.56 7.06
C GLU A 79 10.44 -12.31 6.88
N LEU A 80 10.80 -11.12 6.41
CA LEU A 80 12.20 -10.72 6.24
C LEU A 80 12.96 -10.74 7.57
N PHE A 81 12.33 -10.24 8.65
CA PHE A 81 12.89 -10.27 10.00
C PHE A 81 13.11 -11.71 10.48
N THR A 82 12.10 -12.57 10.36
CA THR A 82 12.15 -13.95 10.84
C THR A 82 13.18 -14.78 10.07
N GLU A 83 13.28 -14.59 8.74
CA GLU A 83 14.31 -15.18 7.90
C GLU A 83 15.71 -14.72 8.35
N ARG A 84 15.87 -13.43 8.66
CA ARG A 84 17.14 -12.89 9.14
C ARG A 84 17.50 -13.41 10.53
N ALA A 85 16.53 -13.54 11.42
CA ALA A 85 16.73 -14.07 12.76
C ALA A 85 17.19 -15.54 12.74
N ARG A 86 16.67 -16.34 11.82
CA ARG A 86 17.14 -17.73 11.60
C ARG A 86 18.55 -17.79 11.01
N ARG A 87 18.88 -16.90 10.06
CA ARG A 87 20.18 -16.91 9.37
C ARG A 87 21.33 -16.34 10.21
N ALA A 88 21.06 -15.35 11.04
CA ALA A 88 22.08 -14.62 11.81
C ALA A 88 21.61 -14.32 13.24
N PRO A 89 21.31 -15.35 14.06
CA PRO A 89 20.63 -15.19 15.36
C PRO A 89 21.40 -14.30 16.34
N ARG A 90 22.73 -14.45 16.39
CA ARG A 90 23.63 -13.72 17.29
C ARG A 90 23.99 -12.32 16.81
N LYS A 91 23.55 -11.92 15.61
CA LYS A 91 23.86 -10.59 15.09
C LYS A 91 23.13 -9.52 15.92
N PRO A 92 23.79 -8.43 16.33
CA PRO A 92 23.13 -7.28 16.94
C PRO A 92 22.05 -6.70 16.01
N LEU A 93 20.87 -6.45 16.57
CA LEU A 93 19.75 -5.79 15.89
C LEU A 93 19.46 -4.42 16.49
N VAL A 94 19.44 -4.33 17.82
CA VAL A 94 19.17 -3.08 18.55
C VAL A 94 20.33 -2.83 19.50
N LEU A 95 20.88 -1.62 19.44
CA LEU A 95 21.84 -1.11 20.40
C LEU A 95 21.13 -0.02 21.20
N PHE A 96 21.04 -0.18 22.51
CA PHE A 96 20.36 0.78 23.36
C PHE A 96 21.11 0.94 24.66
N ARG A 97 21.67 2.14 24.87
CA ARG A 97 22.59 2.42 25.98
C ARG A 97 23.72 1.39 25.99
N GLU A 98 23.91 0.65 27.08
CA GLU A 98 24.92 -0.40 27.24
C GLU A 98 24.40 -1.79 26.86
N GLU A 99 23.13 -1.89 26.43
CA GLU A 99 22.51 -3.14 26.06
C GLU A 99 22.57 -3.40 24.55
N VAL A 100 22.82 -4.67 24.22
CA VAL A 100 22.79 -5.19 22.85
C VAL A 100 21.71 -6.26 22.77
N HIS A 101 20.72 -6.05 21.91
CA HIS A 101 19.72 -7.06 21.61
C HIS A 101 20.00 -7.70 20.26
N THR A 102 20.21 -9.01 20.27
CA THR A 102 20.41 -9.80 19.05
C THR A 102 19.09 -10.10 18.35
N TYR A 103 19.15 -10.51 17.08
CA TYR A 103 17.95 -10.94 16.36
C TYR A 103 17.19 -12.06 17.09
N GLU A 104 17.90 -13.05 17.64
CA GLU A 104 17.29 -14.17 18.37
C GLU A 104 16.55 -13.68 19.63
N GLN A 105 17.14 -12.75 20.39
CA GLN A 105 16.51 -12.21 21.60
C GLN A 105 15.25 -11.41 21.26
N VAL A 106 15.29 -10.59 20.20
CA VAL A 106 14.13 -9.82 19.75
C VAL A 106 13.04 -10.74 19.17
N ASP A 107 13.41 -11.80 18.46
CA ASP A 107 12.45 -12.78 17.95
C ASP A 107 11.74 -13.54 19.08
N LYS A 108 12.50 -13.96 20.11
CA LYS A 108 11.94 -14.58 21.31
C LYS A 108 10.99 -13.65 22.06
N ARG A 109 11.42 -12.41 22.35
CA ARG A 109 10.60 -11.39 23.04
C ARG A 109 9.34 -11.03 22.26
N SER A 110 9.44 -10.88 20.93
CA SER A 110 8.25 -10.58 20.12
C SER A 110 7.26 -11.75 20.07
N SER A 111 7.72 -13.00 20.08
CA SER A 111 6.85 -14.17 20.22
C SER A 111 6.18 -14.22 21.61
N GLN A 112 6.89 -13.83 22.67
CA GLN A 112 6.33 -13.69 24.02
C GLN A 112 5.24 -12.61 24.04
N VAL A 113 5.49 -11.42 23.51
CA VAL A 113 4.48 -10.35 23.40
C VAL A 113 3.25 -10.84 22.63
N ALA A 114 3.44 -11.50 21.48
CA ALA A 114 2.34 -12.00 20.68
C ALA A 114 1.43 -12.95 21.49
N ARG A 115 2.00 -13.92 22.20
CA ARG A 115 1.22 -14.84 23.05
C ARG A 115 0.49 -14.10 24.17
N ALA A 116 1.21 -13.22 24.88
CA ALA A 116 0.66 -12.46 25.99
C ALA A 116 -0.50 -11.54 25.57
N LEU A 117 -0.36 -10.83 24.45
CA LEU A 117 -1.41 -9.94 23.91
C LEU A 117 -2.65 -10.73 23.47
N ARG A 118 -2.46 -11.90 22.84
CA ARG A 118 -3.58 -12.74 22.44
C ARG A 118 -4.32 -13.30 23.65
N GLU A 119 -3.59 -13.82 24.63
CA GLU A 119 -4.17 -14.53 25.78
C GLU A 119 -4.76 -13.59 26.83
N HIS A 120 -4.14 -12.44 27.08
CA HIS A 120 -4.54 -11.54 28.16
C HIS A 120 -5.15 -10.22 27.71
N ALA A 121 -4.85 -9.76 26.49
CA ALA A 121 -5.49 -8.56 25.93
C ALA A 121 -6.60 -8.90 24.92
N GLY A 122 -6.73 -10.18 24.55
CA GLY A 122 -7.80 -10.66 23.67
C GLY A 122 -7.68 -10.20 22.22
N LEU A 123 -6.49 -9.76 21.80
CA LEU A 123 -6.28 -9.26 20.43
C LEU A 123 -6.37 -10.39 19.41
N GLN A 124 -7.06 -10.12 18.30
CA GLN A 124 -7.21 -11.01 17.17
C GLN A 124 -6.65 -10.37 15.89
N GLN A 125 -6.42 -11.19 14.87
CA GLN A 125 -5.97 -10.70 13.57
C GLN A 125 -6.92 -9.62 13.04
N GLY A 126 -6.36 -8.51 12.55
CA GLY A 126 -7.10 -7.34 12.09
C GLY A 126 -7.39 -6.29 13.17
N ASP A 127 -7.16 -6.60 14.44
CA ASP A 127 -7.30 -5.63 15.52
C ASP A 127 -6.15 -4.61 15.53
N CYS A 128 -6.39 -3.49 16.21
CA CYS A 128 -5.43 -2.43 16.41
C CYS A 128 -5.13 -2.26 17.90
N LEU A 129 -3.86 -2.14 18.24
CA LEU A 129 -3.38 -1.74 19.57
C LEU A 129 -2.74 -0.36 19.48
N ALA A 130 -3.13 0.54 20.37
CA ALA A 130 -2.49 1.84 20.53
C ALA A 130 -1.33 1.70 21.51
N LEU A 131 -0.15 2.11 21.06
CA LEU A 131 1.08 2.10 21.84
C LEU A 131 1.42 3.52 22.29
N PHE A 132 1.45 3.74 23.59
CA PHE A 132 1.76 5.04 24.21
C PHE A 132 2.99 4.91 25.10
N MET A 133 4.17 5.01 24.50
CA MET A 133 5.46 4.86 25.20
C MET A 133 6.55 5.70 24.54
N GLY A 134 7.64 5.92 25.30
CA GLY A 134 8.86 6.54 24.79
C GLY A 134 9.69 5.62 23.89
N ASN A 135 10.85 6.11 23.48
CA ASN A 135 11.82 5.36 22.66
C ASN A 135 12.60 4.36 23.52
N GLU A 136 11.99 3.21 23.77
CA GLU A 136 12.63 2.08 24.47
C GLU A 136 12.70 0.86 23.53
N PRO A 137 13.65 -0.07 23.72
CA PRO A 137 13.77 -1.25 22.86
C PRO A 137 12.50 -2.10 22.80
N ALA A 138 11.67 -2.04 23.86
CA ALA A 138 10.39 -2.72 23.92
C ALA A 138 9.43 -2.36 22.79
N TYR A 139 9.54 -1.16 22.25
CA TYR A 139 8.78 -0.73 21.08
C TYR A 139 8.92 -1.72 19.91
N ILE A 140 10.12 -2.24 19.69
CA ILE A 140 10.45 -3.07 18.53
C ILE A 140 9.84 -4.47 18.67
N TRP A 141 9.99 -5.11 19.83
CA TRP A 141 9.41 -6.44 20.01
C TRP A 141 7.89 -6.41 20.23
N ILE A 142 7.32 -5.30 20.72
CA ILE A 142 5.86 -5.11 20.72
C ILE A 142 5.33 -5.00 19.30
N TRP A 143 5.95 -4.17 18.47
CA TRP A 143 5.58 -4.02 17.07
C TRP A 143 5.69 -5.34 16.29
N LEU A 144 6.79 -6.07 16.44
CA LEU A 144 6.97 -7.38 15.82
C LEU A 144 6.00 -8.42 16.40
N GLY A 145 5.65 -8.33 17.69
CA GLY A 145 4.65 -9.20 18.33
C GLY A 145 3.26 -8.97 17.75
N LEU A 146 2.84 -7.72 17.57
CA LEU A 146 1.59 -7.36 16.89
C LEU A 146 1.61 -7.82 15.44
N ALA A 147 2.72 -7.63 14.72
CA ALA A 147 2.86 -8.14 13.36
C ALA A 147 2.70 -9.66 13.29
N LYS A 148 3.24 -10.41 14.27
CA LYS A 148 3.07 -11.88 14.39
C LYS A 148 1.62 -12.29 14.64
N LEU A 149 0.84 -11.46 15.34
CA LEU A 149 -0.59 -11.66 15.53
C LEU A 149 -1.44 -11.22 14.32
N GLY A 150 -0.84 -10.52 13.36
CA GLY A 150 -1.58 -9.87 12.28
C GLY A 150 -2.42 -8.68 12.76
N CYS A 151 -1.98 -8.03 13.84
CA CYS A 151 -2.59 -6.81 14.39
C CYS A 151 -1.85 -5.57 13.90
N ALA A 152 -2.57 -4.46 13.74
CA ALA A 152 -1.99 -3.15 13.51
C ALA A 152 -1.52 -2.51 14.83
N MET A 153 -0.53 -1.63 14.73
CA MET A 153 -0.04 -0.84 15.86
C MET A 153 -0.23 0.64 15.57
N ALA A 154 -1.00 1.34 16.39
CA ALA A 154 -1.12 2.78 16.36
C ALA A 154 -0.08 3.41 17.28
N CYS A 155 0.84 4.19 16.73
CA CYS A 155 1.89 4.86 17.48
C CYS A 155 1.38 6.20 18.02
N LEU A 156 1.13 6.29 19.32
CA LEU A 156 0.71 7.54 19.94
C LEU A 156 1.94 8.34 20.39
N ASN A 157 1.96 9.63 20.08
CA ASN A 157 3.03 10.52 20.51
C ASN A 157 2.97 10.72 22.03
N TYR A 158 3.98 10.23 22.75
CA TYR A 158 4.04 10.27 24.21
C TYR A 158 4.09 11.67 24.85
N HIS A 159 4.21 12.75 24.06
CA HIS A 159 4.12 14.13 24.54
C HIS A 159 2.69 14.69 24.60
N ILE A 160 1.70 14.06 23.97
CA ILE A 160 0.32 14.58 23.93
C ILE A 160 -0.44 14.26 25.22
N ARG A 161 -1.41 15.09 25.61
CA ARG A 161 -2.14 15.01 26.88
C ARG A 161 -3.65 15.22 26.71
N ALA A 162 -4.41 14.88 27.74
CA ALA A 162 -5.84 15.14 27.86
C ALA A 162 -6.64 14.86 26.57
N LYS A 163 -7.46 15.83 26.14
CA LYS A 163 -8.36 15.71 24.98
C LYS A 163 -7.66 15.34 23.68
N SER A 164 -6.43 15.81 23.46
CA SER A 164 -5.67 15.49 22.25
C SER A 164 -5.23 14.02 22.25
N LEU A 165 -4.82 13.49 23.40
CA LEU A 165 -4.49 12.07 23.55
C LEU A 165 -5.72 11.19 23.26
N LEU A 166 -6.86 11.54 23.88
CA LEU A 166 -8.12 10.83 23.68
C LEU A 166 -8.54 10.84 22.21
N HIS A 167 -8.47 12.00 21.55
CA HIS A 167 -8.82 12.12 20.14
C HIS A 167 -7.91 11.26 19.25
N CYS A 168 -6.59 11.29 19.46
CA CYS A 168 -5.67 10.45 18.70
C CYS A 168 -5.94 8.95 18.91
N PHE A 169 -6.27 8.55 20.15
CA PHE A 169 -6.67 7.18 20.44
C PHE A 169 -7.95 6.79 19.69
N GLN A 170 -9.01 7.61 19.76
CA GLN A 170 -10.28 7.35 19.09
C GLN A 170 -10.12 7.25 17.56
N CYS A 171 -9.30 8.12 16.95
CA CYS A 171 -9.01 8.06 15.52
C CYS A 171 -8.28 6.78 15.10
N SER A 172 -7.59 6.10 16.01
CA SER A 172 -6.81 4.90 15.70
C SER A 172 -7.65 3.62 15.57
N GLY A 173 -8.89 3.63 16.07
CA GLY A 173 -9.74 2.43 16.13
C GLY A 173 -9.15 1.30 16.97
N ALA A 174 -8.23 1.61 17.89
CA ALA A 174 -7.59 0.62 18.74
C ALA A 174 -8.57 0.08 19.81
N LYS A 175 -8.49 -1.24 20.07
CA LYS A 175 -9.26 -1.90 21.14
C LYS A 175 -8.54 -1.88 22.48
N VAL A 176 -7.22 -1.75 22.43
CA VAL A 176 -6.33 -1.83 23.59
C VAL A 176 -5.39 -0.65 23.56
N LEU A 177 -5.25 0.04 24.70
CA LEU A 177 -4.20 1.02 24.94
C LEU A 177 -3.12 0.39 25.82
N LEU A 178 -1.91 0.25 25.26
CA LEU A 178 -0.75 -0.21 25.99
C LEU A 178 0.18 0.98 26.26
N ALA A 179 0.36 1.32 27.53
CA ALA A 179 1.08 2.52 27.94
C ALA A 179 2.32 2.19 28.79
N ALA A 180 3.36 3.02 28.67
CA ALA A 180 4.50 2.97 29.58
C ALA A 180 4.12 3.50 30.98
N PRO A 181 4.64 2.92 32.07
CA PRO A 181 4.26 3.30 33.42
C PRO A 181 4.59 4.76 33.76
N GLU A 182 5.61 5.35 33.13
CA GLU A 182 6.00 6.75 33.31
C GLU A 182 4.94 7.73 32.78
N LEU A 183 4.04 7.25 31.92
CA LEU A 183 2.96 8.04 31.31
C LEU A 183 1.62 7.85 32.02
N LYS A 184 1.59 7.17 33.18
CA LYS A 184 0.40 6.91 34.00
C LYS A 184 -0.49 8.15 34.18
N ALA A 185 0.09 9.29 34.59
CA ALA A 185 -0.68 10.51 34.82
C ALA A 185 -1.48 10.96 33.59
N ALA A 186 -0.88 10.87 32.39
CA ALA A 186 -1.54 11.23 31.15
C ALA A 186 -2.65 10.25 30.76
N VAL A 187 -2.50 8.97 31.11
CA VAL A 187 -3.53 7.94 30.89
C VAL A 187 -4.69 8.13 31.86
N GLU A 188 -4.42 8.42 33.13
CA GLU A 188 -5.45 8.65 34.15
C GLU A 188 -6.37 9.83 33.82
N GLU A 189 -5.85 10.88 33.16
CA GLU A 189 -6.66 12.00 32.67
C GLU A 189 -7.75 11.58 31.67
N ILE A 190 -7.50 10.55 30.86
CA ILE A 190 -8.43 10.08 29.82
C ILE A 190 -9.11 8.75 30.16
N LEU A 191 -8.67 8.10 31.23
CA LEU A 191 -9.16 6.79 31.67
C LEU A 191 -10.68 6.72 31.86
N PRO A 192 -11.38 7.75 32.40
CA PRO A 192 -12.84 7.72 32.50
C PRO A 192 -13.52 7.54 31.14
N ALA A 193 -13.09 8.29 30.13
CA ALA A 193 -13.63 8.19 28.78
C ALA A 193 -13.32 6.83 28.13
N LEU A 194 -12.11 6.31 28.34
CA LEU A 194 -11.73 4.97 27.86
C LEU A 194 -12.57 3.86 28.50
N LYS A 195 -12.92 4.00 29.79
CA LYS A 195 -13.81 3.05 30.49
C LYS A 195 -15.24 3.08 29.94
N GLU A 196 -15.76 4.26 29.62
CA GLU A 196 -17.09 4.40 28.98
C GLU A 196 -17.13 3.73 27.60
N GLU A 197 -16.03 3.78 26.85
CA GLU A 197 -15.89 3.12 25.55
C GLU A 197 -15.51 1.63 25.64
N ASN A 198 -15.43 1.07 26.86
CA ASN A 198 -15.01 -0.32 27.14
C ASN A 198 -13.64 -0.68 26.52
N VAL A 199 -12.73 0.30 26.50
CA VAL A 199 -11.36 0.13 26.03
C VAL A 199 -10.54 -0.54 27.13
N ARG A 200 -9.76 -1.56 26.76
CA ARG A 200 -8.81 -2.19 27.68
C ARG A 200 -7.54 -1.37 27.77
N VAL A 201 -7.18 -0.93 28.97
CA VAL A 201 -5.93 -0.22 29.24
C VAL A 201 -4.96 -1.17 29.96
N VAL A 202 -3.70 -1.18 29.52
CA VAL A 202 -2.65 -2.05 30.08
C VAL A 202 -1.35 -1.27 30.23
N TYR A 203 -0.68 -1.38 31.37
CA TYR A 203 0.64 -0.81 31.59
C TYR A 203 1.78 -1.80 31.32
N LEU A 204 2.86 -1.32 30.70
CA LEU A 204 4.15 -2.03 30.54
C LEU A 204 4.93 -2.06 31.87
N SER A 205 4.32 -2.56 32.92
CA SER A 205 4.92 -2.75 34.24
C SER A 205 4.61 -4.15 34.76
N ARG A 206 5.28 -4.54 35.86
CA ARG A 206 4.98 -5.76 36.62
C ARG A 206 3.78 -5.54 37.55
N THR A 207 3.75 -4.41 38.25
CA THR A 207 2.63 -4.02 39.11
C THR A 207 1.77 -2.95 38.44
N SER A 208 0.48 -2.92 38.78
CA SER A 208 -0.43 -1.84 38.43
C SER A 208 -1.04 -1.28 39.70
N ASP A 209 -0.83 0.02 39.94
CA ASP A 209 -1.38 0.74 41.09
C ASP A 209 -2.67 1.50 40.73
N THR A 210 -3.15 1.38 39.49
CA THR A 210 -4.35 2.08 38.99
C THR A 210 -5.52 1.11 38.85
N GLU A 211 -6.65 1.43 39.48
CA GLU A 211 -7.84 0.59 39.49
C GLU A 211 -8.45 0.45 38.08
N GLY A 212 -8.55 -0.80 37.61
CA GLY A 212 -9.07 -1.13 36.28
C GLY A 212 -8.03 -1.06 35.16
N VAL A 213 -6.74 -0.99 35.48
CA VAL A 213 -5.65 -1.11 34.50
C VAL A 213 -4.81 -2.34 34.81
N ASP A 214 -4.59 -3.19 33.81
CA ASP A 214 -3.82 -4.43 33.95
C ASP A 214 -2.30 -4.18 33.82
N SER A 215 -1.47 -4.99 34.50
CA SER A 215 -0.03 -5.07 34.21
C SER A 215 0.25 -6.05 33.06
N PHE A 216 1.32 -5.81 32.28
CA PHE A 216 1.66 -6.59 31.09
C PHE A 216 2.98 -7.35 31.16
N VAL A 217 3.97 -6.87 31.92
CA VAL A 217 5.33 -7.43 31.84
C VAL A 217 5.38 -8.87 32.35
N ASP A 218 4.64 -9.18 33.42
CA ASP A 218 4.59 -10.53 34.00
C ASP A 218 3.95 -11.56 33.07
N LYS A 219 3.11 -11.10 32.14
CA LYS A 219 2.42 -11.95 31.16
C LYS A 219 3.31 -12.33 29.98
N MET A 220 4.47 -11.67 29.83
CA MET A 220 5.42 -11.95 28.76
C MET A 220 6.43 -13.06 29.11
N GLU A 221 6.54 -13.46 30.37
CA GLU A 221 7.53 -14.45 30.82
C GLU A 221 7.19 -15.88 30.35
#